data_AF-K0RQQ2-F1
#
_entry.id   AF-K0RQQ2-F1
#
_cell.length_a   1.000
_cell.length_b   1.000
_cell.length_c   1.000
_cell.angle_alpha   90.00
_cell.angle_beta   90.00
_cell.angle_gamma   90.00
#
_symmetry.space_group_name_H-M   'P 1'
#
loop_
_entity.id
_entity.type
_entity.pdbx_description
1 polymer ?
#
loop_
_entity_poly.entity_id
_entity_poly.type
_entity_poly.pdbx_seq_one_letter_code
_entity_poly.pdbx_strand_id
1 'polypeptide(L)'
;MMMRCVPCEGDGDETCANCGKLGSDAVKLKNCTACRLVKYCGVDCQRAHRKKHKKACKQRVAELKDEQLYSQGHERPEGDFCPICTLPIPRNSSDALARIQKRVAKKDPAAIYFLAQKYFFGRLGLQKDMRKAVELFTEAAELGSIGALFNLGLSYFHGEGVQQDNAKAAHFWTKAAMQGHVESRYNLGFLEGKKGNHDRAVRHWLISAKMGEECSLESIKEAFMAGLATKEQYAEALKGYQDAVEEMKSHDRDEAKALLGGSLTEALGGYLRSKCQKSADEMKSLPQRDEAKEE
;
A
#
# COMPACT_ATOMS: atom_id res chain seq x y z
N MET A 1 32.63 30.89 -2.10
CA MET A 1 32.84 29.47 -2.44
C MET A 1 32.26 28.62 -1.29
N MET A 2 31.09 27.98 -1.46
CA MET A 2 30.51 27.11 -0.43
C MET A 2 31.32 25.81 -0.36
N MET A 3 32.20 25.68 0.64
CA MET A 3 32.94 24.43 0.88
C MET A 3 31.98 23.37 1.42
N ARG A 4 31.56 22.45 0.55
CA ARG A 4 30.86 21.21 0.91
C ARG A 4 31.88 20.26 1.52
N CYS A 5 31.51 19.54 2.58
CA CYS A 5 32.27 18.37 3.01
C CYS A 5 32.00 17.27 1.98
N VAL A 6 32.68 17.32 0.84
CA VAL A 6 32.55 16.30 -0.21
C VAL A 6 33.28 15.04 0.29
N PRO A 7 32.71 13.84 0.14
CA PRO A 7 33.43 12.61 0.41
C PRO A 7 34.64 12.51 -0.54
N CYS A 8 35.80 12.08 -0.08
CA CYS A 8 36.81 11.56 -1.00
C CYS A 8 36.28 10.23 -1.53
N GLU A 9 35.69 10.23 -2.71
CA GLU A 9 35.44 9.02 -3.48
C GLU A 9 36.79 8.53 -4.01
N GLY A 10 37.38 7.56 -3.31
CA GLY A 10 38.65 6.97 -3.71
C GLY A 10 39.26 6.20 -2.57
N ASP A 11 39.60 4.95 -2.86
CA ASP A 11 40.18 3.93 -1.99
C ASP A 11 41.65 4.24 -1.57
N GLY A 12 41.96 5.51 -1.29
CA GLY A 12 43.34 5.95 -1.06
C GLY A 12 43.45 7.43 -0.73
N ASP A 13 43.24 7.77 0.54
CA ASP A 13 44.26 8.50 1.32
C ASP A 13 43.74 8.66 2.74
N GLU A 14 44.32 7.90 3.67
CA GLU A 14 44.07 8.08 5.09
C GLU A 14 44.73 9.39 5.53
N THR A 15 44.18 10.57 5.20
CA THR A 15 44.73 11.85 5.66
C THR A 15 43.80 12.54 6.64
N CYS A 16 44.40 13.24 7.61
CA CYS A 16 43.67 14.07 8.56
C CYS A 16 43.09 15.29 7.84
N ALA A 17 41.77 15.44 7.84
CA ALA A 17 41.07 16.50 7.13
C ALA A 17 41.33 17.94 7.65
N ASN A 18 42.10 18.08 8.74
CA ASN A 18 42.50 19.40 9.27
C ASN A 18 43.99 19.70 9.07
N CYS A 19 44.88 18.73 9.26
CA CYS A 19 46.33 18.97 9.21
C CYS A 19 47.06 18.21 8.09
N GLY A 20 46.34 17.42 7.28
CA GLY A 20 46.89 16.67 6.16
C GLY A 20 47.75 15.46 6.55
N LYS A 21 47.96 15.17 7.84
CA LYS A 21 48.77 14.03 8.28
C LYS A 21 48.21 12.71 7.74
N LEU A 22 49.07 11.91 7.13
CA LEU A 22 48.79 10.55 6.71
C LEU A 22 48.61 9.63 7.92
N GLY A 23 47.68 8.70 7.77
CA GLY A 23 47.42 7.59 8.66
C GLY A 23 48.53 6.57 8.47
N SER A 24 48.99 6.04 9.59
CA SER A 24 50.02 5.02 9.65
C SER A 24 49.81 4.20 10.90
N ASP A 25 50.59 3.13 11.09
CA ASP A 25 50.56 2.32 12.30
C ASP A 25 50.79 3.16 13.58
N ALA A 26 51.51 4.29 13.45
CA ALA A 26 51.73 5.25 14.52
C ALA A 26 50.62 6.32 14.65
N VAL A 27 49.88 6.65 13.58
CA VAL A 27 48.86 7.71 13.56
C VAL A 27 47.51 7.13 13.14
N LYS A 28 46.71 6.78 14.14
CA LYS A 28 45.35 6.28 13.92
C LYS A 28 44.39 7.42 13.63
N LEU A 29 43.78 7.41 12.45
CA LEU A 29 42.75 8.37 12.10
C LEU A 29 41.36 7.92 12.55
N LYS A 30 40.54 8.85 13.05
CA LYS A 30 39.17 8.61 13.50
C LYS A 30 38.16 9.41 12.69
N ASN A 31 37.05 8.77 12.34
CA ASN A 31 35.94 9.43 11.65
C ASN A 31 35.33 10.55 12.48
N CYS A 32 34.88 11.60 11.81
CA CYS A 32 34.05 12.64 12.43
C CYS A 32 32.77 12.01 12.98
N THR A 33 32.54 12.13 14.28
CA THR A 33 31.34 11.58 14.92
C THR A 33 30.04 12.24 14.48
N ALA A 34 30.11 13.45 13.90
CA ALA A 34 28.95 14.15 13.37
C ALA A 34 28.62 13.72 11.93
N CYS A 35 29.50 14.02 10.97
CA CYS A 35 29.19 13.79 9.55
C CYS A 35 29.68 12.45 9.00
N ARG A 36 30.61 11.76 9.67
CA ARG A 36 31.28 10.52 9.21
C ARG A 36 32.00 10.58 7.85
N LEU A 37 32.05 11.73 7.19
CA LEU A 37 32.65 11.90 5.86
C LEU A 37 34.17 12.12 5.84
N VAL A 38 34.77 12.44 7.00
CA VAL A 38 36.16 12.92 7.09
C VAL A 38 36.83 12.37 8.35
N LYS A 39 38.15 12.15 8.28
CA LYS A 39 38.95 11.54 9.36
C LYS A 39 39.90 12.56 10.04
N TYR A 40 40.28 12.31 11.31
CA TYR A 40 41.23 13.14 12.08
C TYR A 40 42.24 12.31 12.86
N CYS A 41 43.47 12.83 12.99
CA CYS A 41 44.54 12.19 13.76
C CYS A 41 44.48 12.46 15.27
N GLY A 42 43.56 13.32 15.74
CA GLY A 42 43.49 13.68 17.16
C GLY A 42 42.40 14.71 17.50
N VAL A 43 42.21 14.93 18.81
CA VAL A 43 41.12 15.76 19.37
C VAL A 43 41.24 17.22 18.93
N ASP A 44 42.45 17.76 18.81
CA ASP A 44 42.65 19.16 18.39
C ASP A 44 42.28 19.38 16.93
N CYS A 45 42.64 18.44 16.06
CA CYS A 45 42.26 18.47 14.66
C CYS A 45 40.74 18.35 14.47
N GLN A 46 40.10 17.50 15.26
CA GLN A 46 38.65 17.38 15.29
C GLN A 46 37.97 18.67 15.77
N ARG A 47 38.51 19.32 16.81
CA ARG A 47 37.98 20.58 17.35
C ARG A 47 38.11 21.73 16.36
N ALA A 48 39.26 21.84 15.67
CA ALA A 48 39.49 22.84 14.63
C ALA A 48 38.52 22.67 13.44
N HIS A 49 38.34 21.43 12.97
CA HIS A 49 37.34 21.14 11.95
C HIS A 49 35.93 21.46 12.41
N ARG A 50 35.53 21.07 13.63
CA ARG A 50 34.19 21.35 14.17
C ARG A 50 33.88 22.85 14.21
N LYS A 51 34.87 23.71 14.47
CA LYS A 51 34.70 25.17 14.42
C LYS A 51 34.41 25.66 13.00
N LYS A 52 35.14 25.16 12.00
CA LYS A 52 34.99 25.58 10.59
C LYS A 52 33.75 24.98 9.90
N HIS A 53 33.38 23.75 10.24
CA HIS A 53 32.34 22.99 9.53
C HIS A 53 31.08 22.73 10.35
N LYS A 54 30.87 23.45 11.47
CA LYS A 54 29.73 23.27 12.39
C LYS A 54 28.38 23.18 11.66
N LYS A 55 28.14 24.08 10.69
CA LYS A 55 26.87 24.15 9.94
C LYS A 55 26.70 22.96 8.99
N ALA A 56 27.72 22.68 8.19
CA ALA A 56 27.72 21.55 7.24
C ALA A 56 27.61 20.20 7.95
N CYS A 57 28.34 20.01 9.06
CA CYS A 57 28.25 18.79 9.85
C CYS A 57 26.88 18.60 10.51
N LYS A 58 26.23 19.67 10.98
CA LYS A 58 24.84 19.59 11.49
C LYS A 58 23.86 19.18 10.40
N GLN A 59 24.00 19.73 9.19
CA GLN A 59 23.16 19.36 8.06
C GLN A 59 23.36 17.88 7.68
N ARG A 60 24.60 17.40 7.61
CA ARG A 60 24.88 15.98 7.31
C ARG A 60 24.37 15.02 8.39
N VAL A 61 24.38 15.41 9.66
CA VAL A 61 23.75 14.62 10.74
C VAL A 61 22.26 14.45 10.51
N ALA A 62 21.57 15.50 10.04
CA ALA A 62 20.15 15.42 9.72
C ALA A 62 19.90 14.49 8.51
N GLU A 63 20.70 14.63 7.44
CA GLU A 63 20.62 13.76 6.26
C GLU A 63 20.88 12.28 6.60
N LEU A 64 21.89 11.98 7.42
CA LEU A 64 22.18 10.61 7.88
C LEU A 64 21.04 10.03 8.74
N LYS A 65 20.41 10.87 9.57
CA LYS A 65 19.24 10.46 10.36
C LYS A 65 18.05 10.16 9.46
N ASP A 66 17.84 10.98 8.41
CA ASP A 66 16.81 10.75 7.41
C ASP A 66 17.10 9.47 6.61
N GLU A 67 18.32 9.27 6.09
CA GLU A 67 18.77 8.04 5.41
C GLU A 67 18.53 6.79 6.28
N GLN A 68 18.86 6.86 7.57
CA GLN A 68 18.63 5.76 8.51
C GLN A 68 17.13 5.49 8.73
N LEU A 69 16.31 6.52 8.88
CA LEU A 69 14.86 6.38 8.99
C LEU A 69 14.24 5.77 7.72
N TYR A 70 14.71 6.15 6.52
CA TYR A 70 14.26 5.56 5.26
C TYR A 70 14.71 4.10 5.09
N SER A 71 15.89 3.74 5.59
CA SER A 71 16.40 2.35 5.53
C SER A 71 15.65 1.37 6.45
N GLN A 72 14.91 1.89 7.44
CA GLN A 72 14.14 1.09 8.41
C GLN A 72 12.72 0.73 7.92
N GLY A 73 12.40 0.99 6.64
CA GLY A 73 11.17 0.49 6.01
C GLY A 73 9.88 1.17 6.48
N HIS A 74 9.96 2.27 7.24
CA HIS A 74 8.77 3.07 7.56
C HIS A 74 8.32 3.87 6.33
N GLU A 75 7.38 3.30 5.57
CA GLU A 75 6.52 4.08 4.67
C GLU A 75 5.81 5.15 5.50
N ARG A 76 5.88 6.42 5.07
CA ARG A 76 5.15 7.50 5.76
C ARG A 76 3.65 7.22 5.64
N PRO A 77 2.92 7.08 6.76
CA PRO A 77 1.47 7.19 6.72
C PRO A 77 1.14 8.60 6.22
N GLU A 78 0.26 8.71 5.22
CA GLU A 78 -0.24 10.00 4.73
C GLU A 78 -1.11 10.65 5.82
N GLY A 79 -0.46 11.26 6.80
CA GLY A 79 -1.07 12.11 7.83
C GLY A 79 -0.92 13.60 7.48
N ASP A 80 -1.84 14.41 8.00
CA ASP A 80 -1.94 15.84 7.73
C ASP A 80 -0.79 16.70 8.29
N PHE A 81 0.02 16.13 9.19
CA PHE A 81 1.13 16.79 9.86
C PHE A 81 2.35 15.86 9.91
N CYS A 82 3.55 16.43 9.79
CA CYS A 82 4.79 15.66 9.93
C CYS A 82 4.92 15.15 11.38
N PRO A 83 5.06 13.83 11.64
CA PRO A 83 5.12 13.30 13.01
C PRO A 83 6.39 13.71 13.77
N ILE A 84 7.41 14.24 13.07
CA ILE A 84 8.68 14.66 13.68
C ILE A 84 8.64 16.13 14.09
N CYS A 85 8.11 16.99 13.22
CA CYS A 85 8.19 18.45 13.41
C CYS A 85 6.83 19.13 13.54
N THR A 86 5.74 18.35 13.50
CA THR A 86 4.33 18.78 13.58
C THR A 86 3.93 19.86 12.57
N LEU A 87 4.80 20.20 11.62
CA LEU A 87 4.48 21.16 10.56
C LEU A 87 3.40 20.58 9.63
N PRO A 88 2.47 21.41 9.16
CA PRO A 88 1.50 21.02 8.14
C PRO A 88 2.25 20.55 6.89
N ILE A 89 1.92 19.36 6.39
CA ILE A 89 2.37 18.97 5.05
C ILE A 89 1.57 19.87 4.08
N PRO A 90 2.22 20.64 3.18
CA PRO A 90 1.49 21.51 2.26
C PRO A 90 0.40 20.72 1.51
N ARG A 91 -0.86 21.07 1.78
CA ARG A 91 -2.07 20.39 1.28
C ARG A 91 -2.57 20.92 -0.07
N ASN A 92 -1.77 21.69 -0.81
CA ASN A 92 -2.23 22.07 -2.14
C ASN A 92 -2.14 20.84 -3.07
N SER A 93 -3.17 20.61 -3.86
CA SER A 93 -3.29 19.45 -4.75
C SER A 93 -2.20 19.42 -5.82
N SER A 94 -1.71 20.59 -6.24
CA SER A 94 -0.63 20.76 -7.21
C SER A 94 0.70 20.18 -6.70
N ASP A 95 1.08 20.44 -5.46
CA ASP A 95 2.32 19.93 -4.84
C ASP A 95 2.21 18.43 -4.52
N ALA A 96 1.00 17.95 -4.22
CA ALA A 96 0.74 16.51 -4.09
C ALA A 96 0.94 15.80 -5.44
N LEU A 97 0.34 16.32 -6.52
CA LEU A 97 0.48 15.75 -7.87
C LEU A 97 1.93 15.78 -8.34
N ALA A 98 2.65 16.88 -8.15
CA ALA A 98 4.07 16.99 -8.52
C ALA A 98 4.95 15.96 -7.79
N ARG A 99 4.68 15.67 -6.51
CA ARG A 99 5.39 14.64 -5.75
C ARG A 99 5.10 13.23 -6.28
N ILE A 100 3.83 12.94 -6.59
CA ILE A 100 3.42 11.66 -7.18
C ILE A 100 4.10 11.48 -8.54
N GLN A 101 4.07 12.51 -9.40
CA GLN A 101 4.70 12.48 -10.73
C GLN A 101 6.21 12.20 -10.66
N LYS A 102 6.92 12.74 -9.67
CA LYS A 102 8.34 12.43 -9.46
C LYS A 102 8.59 10.94 -9.14
N ARG A 103 7.68 10.30 -8.40
CA ARG A 103 7.77 8.85 -8.09
C ARG A 103 7.36 8.01 -9.30
N VAL A 104 6.33 8.43 -10.04
CA VAL A 104 5.90 7.80 -11.31
C VAL A 104 7.03 7.82 -12.33
N ALA A 105 7.76 8.93 -12.47
CA ALA A 105 8.93 9.03 -13.34
C ALA A 105 10.05 8.03 -12.99
N LYS A 106 10.10 7.58 -11.72
CA LYS A 106 11.02 6.54 -11.24
C LYS A 106 10.43 5.12 -11.29
N LYS A 107 9.28 4.93 -11.94
CA LYS A 107 8.59 3.64 -12.05
C LYS A 107 8.23 3.01 -10.71
N ASP A 108 7.89 3.83 -9.72
CA ASP A 108 7.38 3.35 -8.42
C ASP A 108 5.94 2.80 -8.58
N PRO A 109 5.71 1.48 -8.37
CA PRO A 109 4.41 0.85 -8.61
C PRO A 109 3.30 1.40 -7.71
N ALA A 110 3.62 1.78 -6.47
CA ALA A 110 2.65 2.34 -5.54
C ALA A 110 2.22 3.75 -5.97
N ALA A 111 3.16 4.55 -6.48
CA ALA A 111 2.86 5.90 -6.99
C ALA A 111 2.07 5.87 -8.29
N ILE A 112 2.39 4.96 -9.22
CA ILE A 112 1.65 4.76 -10.47
C ILE A 112 0.22 4.32 -10.16
N TYR A 113 0.07 3.32 -9.28
CA TYR A 113 -1.22 2.87 -8.79
C TYR A 113 -2.04 4.01 -8.16
N PHE A 114 -1.41 4.80 -7.29
CA PHE A 114 -2.08 5.91 -6.63
C PHE A 114 -2.52 6.98 -7.63
N LEU A 115 -1.68 7.32 -8.62
CA LEU A 115 -2.03 8.25 -9.68
C LEU A 115 -3.21 7.73 -10.52
N ALA A 116 -3.22 6.43 -10.84
CA ALA A 116 -4.32 5.78 -11.54
C ALA A 116 -5.64 5.95 -10.79
N GLN A 117 -5.66 5.74 -9.46
CA GLN A 117 -6.84 6.01 -8.65
C GLN A 117 -7.29 7.47 -8.71
N LYS A 118 -6.36 8.43 -8.76
CA LYS A 118 -6.74 9.85 -8.84
C LYS A 118 -7.41 10.19 -10.16
N TYR A 119 -6.95 9.61 -11.28
CA TYR A 119 -7.66 9.71 -12.56
C TYR A 119 -9.01 8.99 -12.52
N PHE A 120 -9.08 7.82 -11.89
CA PHE A 120 -10.33 7.05 -11.75
C PHE A 120 -11.43 7.84 -11.01
N PHE A 121 -11.05 8.58 -9.97
CA PHE A 121 -11.99 9.35 -9.14
C PHE A 121 -12.11 10.84 -9.52
N GLY A 122 -11.26 11.36 -10.41
CA GLY A 122 -11.18 12.80 -10.68
C GLY A 122 -10.77 13.61 -9.44
N ARG A 123 -9.71 13.18 -8.74
CA ARG A 123 -9.21 13.83 -7.50
C ARG A 123 -7.87 14.54 -7.73
N LEU A 124 -7.45 15.35 -6.77
CA LEU A 124 -6.22 16.17 -6.84
C LEU A 124 -6.19 17.17 -8.01
N GLY A 125 -7.35 17.70 -8.41
CA GLY A 125 -7.45 18.63 -9.53
C GLY A 125 -7.31 17.97 -10.91
N LEU A 126 -7.29 16.64 -10.97
CA LEU A 126 -7.38 15.88 -12.21
C LEU A 126 -8.85 15.69 -12.59
N GLN A 127 -9.14 15.84 -13.88
CA GLN A 127 -10.43 15.39 -14.42
C GLN A 127 -10.51 13.87 -14.38
N LYS A 128 -11.73 13.35 -14.18
CA LYS A 128 -11.97 11.91 -14.20
C LYS A 128 -11.65 11.36 -15.60
N ASP A 129 -10.76 10.39 -15.68
CA ASP A 129 -10.35 9.74 -16.92
C ASP A 129 -10.11 8.25 -16.68
N MET A 130 -11.12 7.44 -17.03
CA MET A 130 -11.06 5.99 -16.79
C MET A 130 -10.09 5.28 -17.73
N ARG A 131 -9.90 5.77 -18.97
CA ARG A 131 -8.96 5.14 -19.92
C ARG A 131 -7.53 5.30 -19.41
N LYS A 132 -7.19 6.52 -19.02
CA LYS A 132 -5.88 6.82 -18.43
C LYS A 132 -5.65 6.09 -17.09
N ALA A 133 -6.70 5.93 -16.28
CA ALA A 133 -6.62 5.13 -15.08
C ALA A 133 -6.28 3.67 -15.39
N VAL A 134 -6.93 3.05 -16.39
CA VAL A 134 -6.65 1.67 -16.81
C VAL A 134 -5.23 1.51 -17.36
N GLU A 135 -4.74 2.46 -18.15
CA GLU A 135 -3.36 2.45 -18.65
C GLU A 135 -2.36 2.43 -17.49
N LEU A 136 -2.52 3.32 -16.51
CA LEU A 136 -1.66 3.38 -15.34
C LEU A 136 -1.83 2.17 -14.42
N PHE A 137 -3.04 1.62 -14.28
CA PHE A 137 -3.24 0.36 -13.55
C PHE A 137 -2.51 -0.79 -14.24
N THR A 138 -2.51 -0.84 -15.58
CA THR A 138 -1.78 -1.85 -16.35
C THR A 138 -0.28 -1.75 -16.07
N GLU A 139 0.27 -0.54 -16.17
CA GLU A 139 1.69 -0.30 -15.86
C GLU A 139 2.04 -0.67 -14.41
N ALA A 140 1.23 -0.27 -13.43
CA ALA A 140 1.46 -0.61 -12.03
C ALA A 140 1.36 -2.12 -11.78
N ALA A 141 0.44 -2.81 -12.45
CA ALA A 141 0.27 -4.26 -12.34
C ALA A 141 1.47 -5.03 -12.93
N GLU A 142 2.04 -4.57 -14.05
CA GLU A 142 3.27 -5.13 -14.64
C GLU A 142 4.47 -4.97 -13.70
N LEU A 143 4.48 -3.91 -12.90
CA LEU A 143 5.46 -3.66 -11.84
C LEU A 143 5.13 -4.33 -10.50
N GLY A 144 4.13 -5.21 -10.45
CA GLY A 144 3.81 -6.03 -9.28
C GLY A 144 2.79 -5.43 -8.30
N SER A 145 2.10 -4.34 -8.66
CA SER A 145 1.05 -3.77 -7.79
C SER A 145 -0.19 -4.66 -7.74
N ILE A 146 -0.41 -5.30 -6.59
CA ILE A 146 -1.58 -6.16 -6.34
C ILE A 146 -2.89 -5.35 -6.40
N GLY A 147 -2.90 -4.13 -5.82
CA GLY A 147 -4.07 -3.24 -5.88
C GLY A 147 -4.42 -2.81 -7.31
N ALA A 148 -3.42 -2.69 -8.19
CA ALA A 148 -3.66 -2.39 -9.60
C ALA A 148 -4.30 -3.58 -10.34
N LEU A 149 -3.84 -4.81 -10.08
CA LEU A 149 -4.49 -6.02 -10.60
C LEU A 149 -5.97 -6.09 -10.19
N PHE A 150 -6.29 -5.81 -8.93
CA PHE A 150 -7.67 -5.78 -8.46
C PHE A 150 -8.53 -4.74 -9.21
N ASN A 151 -8.01 -3.52 -9.40
CA ASN A 151 -8.73 -2.45 -10.09
C ASN A 151 -8.86 -2.68 -11.59
N LEU A 152 -7.90 -3.36 -12.24
CA LEU A 152 -8.09 -3.85 -13.62
C LEU A 152 -9.23 -4.85 -13.69
N GLY A 153 -9.31 -5.77 -12.73
CA GLY A 153 -10.43 -6.71 -12.64
C GLY A 153 -11.78 -6.01 -12.55
N LEU A 154 -11.89 -4.98 -11.70
CA LEU A 154 -13.10 -4.15 -11.59
C LEU A 154 -13.41 -3.39 -12.89
N SER A 155 -12.38 -2.82 -13.54
CA SER A 155 -12.55 -2.06 -14.78
C SER A 155 -13.10 -2.92 -15.90
N TYR A 156 -12.58 -4.14 -16.07
CA TYR A 156 -13.10 -5.11 -17.05
C TYR A 156 -14.46 -5.68 -16.64
N PHE A 157 -14.75 -5.86 -15.35
CA PHE A 157 -16.04 -6.35 -14.89
C PHE A 157 -17.19 -5.36 -15.17
N HIS A 158 -16.96 -4.06 -14.97
CA HIS A 158 -17.95 -3.02 -15.21
C HIS A 158 -17.88 -2.35 -16.59
N GLY A 159 -16.82 -2.61 -17.37
CA GLY A 159 -16.57 -1.90 -18.62
C GLY A 159 -16.21 -0.42 -18.44
N GLU A 160 -15.55 -0.08 -17.32
CA GLU A 160 -15.13 1.30 -17.03
C GLU A 160 -13.75 1.58 -17.63
N GLY A 161 -13.69 2.46 -18.64
CA GLY A 161 -12.43 2.79 -19.33
C GLY A 161 -11.95 1.71 -20.32
N VAL A 162 -12.55 0.52 -20.30
CA VAL A 162 -12.33 -0.60 -21.23
C VAL A 162 -13.65 -1.25 -21.61
N GLN A 163 -13.64 -2.06 -22.67
CA GLN A 163 -14.79 -2.91 -22.97
C GLN A 163 -14.97 -3.95 -21.86
N GLN A 164 -16.22 -4.16 -21.45
CA GLN A 164 -16.56 -5.15 -20.43
C GLN A 164 -16.15 -6.56 -20.87
N ASP A 165 -15.47 -7.28 -19.98
CA ASP A 165 -14.97 -8.64 -20.21
C ASP A 165 -14.78 -9.38 -18.88
N ASN A 166 -15.75 -10.23 -18.53
CA ASN A 166 -15.72 -11.00 -17.28
C ASN A 166 -14.59 -12.04 -17.23
N ALA A 167 -14.09 -12.52 -18.38
CA ALA A 167 -12.99 -13.47 -18.43
C ALA A 167 -11.67 -12.78 -18.10
N LYS A 168 -11.43 -11.58 -18.65
CA LYS A 168 -10.30 -10.74 -18.25
C LYS A 168 -10.41 -10.29 -16.80
N ALA A 169 -11.60 -9.95 -16.32
CA ALA A 169 -11.80 -9.62 -14.92
C ALA A 169 -11.36 -10.77 -14.00
N ALA A 170 -11.83 -11.99 -14.29
CA ALA A 170 -11.43 -13.20 -13.56
C ALA A 170 -9.93 -13.45 -13.64
N HIS A 171 -9.28 -13.22 -14.79
CA HIS A 171 -7.84 -13.37 -14.95
C HIS A 171 -7.05 -12.45 -14.02
N PHE A 172 -7.39 -11.15 -13.99
CA PHE A 172 -6.71 -10.19 -13.11
C PHE A 172 -6.98 -10.46 -11.63
N TRP A 173 -8.22 -10.77 -11.25
CA TRP A 173 -8.54 -11.14 -9.87
C TRP A 173 -7.88 -12.45 -9.44
N THR A 174 -7.71 -13.42 -10.34
CA THR A 174 -6.95 -14.64 -10.03
C THR A 174 -5.51 -14.31 -9.70
N LYS A 175 -4.84 -13.47 -10.50
CA LYS A 175 -3.47 -13.02 -10.23
C LYS A 175 -3.34 -12.28 -8.89
N ALA A 176 -4.30 -11.42 -8.57
CA ALA A 176 -4.30 -10.68 -7.30
C ALA A 176 -4.59 -11.61 -6.10
N ALA A 177 -5.55 -12.51 -6.23
CA ALA A 177 -5.92 -13.46 -5.17
C ALA A 177 -4.80 -14.47 -4.88
N MET A 178 -4.04 -14.89 -5.90
CA MET A 178 -2.84 -15.72 -5.72
C MET A 178 -1.74 -15.02 -4.90
N GLN A 179 -1.75 -13.69 -4.87
CA GLN A 179 -0.85 -12.87 -4.04
C GLN A 179 -1.49 -12.44 -2.71
N GLY A 180 -2.61 -13.06 -2.33
CA GLY A 180 -3.28 -12.81 -1.05
C GLY A 180 -4.31 -11.68 -1.06
N HIS A 181 -4.66 -11.10 -2.21
CA HIS A 181 -5.70 -10.06 -2.25
C HIS A 181 -7.07 -10.67 -1.96
N VAL A 182 -7.63 -10.28 -0.82
CA VAL A 182 -8.82 -10.87 -0.23
C VAL A 182 -10.08 -10.56 -1.06
N GLU A 183 -10.32 -9.30 -1.41
CA GLU A 183 -11.49 -8.88 -2.18
C GLU A 183 -11.47 -9.42 -3.63
N SER A 184 -10.29 -9.67 -4.20
CA SER A 184 -10.17 -10.35 -5.49
C SER A 184 -10.66 -11.80 -5.38
N ARG A 185 -10.38 -12.48 -4.26
CA ARG A 185 -10.88 -13.83 -4.00
C ARG A 185 -12.41 -13.81 -3.85
N TYR A 186 -12.97 -12.84 -3.13
CA TYR A 186 -14.41 -12.64 -3.02
C TYR A 186 -15.09 -12.46 -4.39
N ASN A 187 -14.54 -11.57 -5.23
CA ASN A 187 -15.08 -11.29 -6.56
C ASN A 187 -15.04 -12.49 -7.51
N LEU A 188 -14.04 -13.37 -7.37
CA LEU A 188 -14.03 -14.66 -8.09
C LEU A 188 -15.19 -15.55 -7.65
N GLY A 189 -15.48 -15.61 -6.34
CA GLY A 189 -16.63 -16.34 -5.83
C GLY A 189 -17.94 -15.79 -6.39
N PHE A 190 -18.08 -14.46 -6.44
CA PHE A 190 -19.22 -13.79 -7.07
C PHE A 190 -19.39 -14.17 -8.55
N LEU A 191 -18.31 -14.14 -9.34
CA LEU A 191 -18.35 -14.53 -10.75
C LEU A 191 -18.75 -15.99 -10.96
N GLU A 192 -18.27 -16.90 -10.10
CA GLU A 192 -18.64 -18.31 -10.17
C GLU A 192 -20.10 -18.52 -9.76
N GLY A 193 -20.59 -17.80 -8.75
CA GLY A 193 -22.00 -17.80 -8.35
C GLY A 193 -22.91 -17.33 -9.48
N LYS A 194 -22.54 -16.26 -10.20
CA LYS A 194 -23.27 -15.77 -11.38
C LYS A 194 -23.32 -16.77 -12.53
N LYS A 195 -22.33 -17.65 -12.64
CA LYS A 195 -22.30 -18.76 -13.62
C LYS A 195 -23.11 -19.98 -13.16
N GLY A 196 -23.65 -19.98 -11.94
CA GLY A 196 -24.32 -21.14 -11.33
C GLY A 196 -23.36 -22.15 -10.69
N ASN A 197 -22.06 -21.85 -10.61
CA ASN A 197 -21.05 -22.73 -10.02
C ASN A 197 -20.95 -22.50 -8.50
N HIS A 198 -22.06 -22.74 -7.79
CA HIS A 198 -22.20 -22.40 -6.37
C HIS A 198 -21.17 -23.08 -5.47
N ASP A 199 -20.83 -24.36 -5.71
CA ASP A 199 -19.76 -25.05 -4.97
C ASP A 199 -18.41 -24.32 -5.08
N ARG A 200 -18.09 -23.84 -6.27
CA ARG A 200 -16.83 -23.11 -6.50
C ARG A 200 -16.91 -21.71 -5.90
N ALA A 201 -18.07 -21.06 -5.98
CA ALA A 201 -18.32 -19.77 -5.35
C ALA A 201 -18.06 -19.83 -3.83
N VAL A 202 -18.67 -20.81 -3.16
CA VAL A 202 -18.49 -21.04 -1.72
C VAL A 202 -17.04 -21.30 -1.36
N ARG A 203 -16.29 -22.07 -2.16
CA ARG A 203 -14.84 -22.28 -1.92
C ARG A 203 -14.04 -20.97 -1.97
N HIS A 204 -14.34 -20.10 -2.94
CA HIS A 204 -13.68 -18.79 -3.04
C HIS A 204 -14.01 -17.92 -1.82
N TRP A 205 -15.29 -17.84 -1.44
CA TRP A 205 -15.72 -17.09 -0.27
C TRP A 205 -15.16 -17.66 1.02
N LEU A 206 -15.04 -18.97 1.17
CA LEU A 206 -14.49 -19.60 2.38
C LEU A 206 -13.04 -19.17 2.61
N ILE A 207 -12.22 -19.17 1.55
CA ILE A 207 -10.83 -18.70 1.62
C ILE A 207 -10.79 -17.21 2.01
N SER A 208 -11.66 -16.40 1.44
CA SER A 208 -11.74 -14.96 1.70
C SER A 208 -12.22 -14.65 3.13
N ALA A 209 -13.25 -15.34 3.61
CA ALA A 209 -13.77 -15.23 4.98
C ALA A 209 -12.72 -15.60 6.03
N LYS A 210 -11.93 -16.67 5.78
CA LYS A 210 -10.78 -17.05 6.62
C LYS A 210 -9.66 -16.01 6.64
N MET A 211 -9.67 -15.03 5.73
CA MET A 211 -8.76 -13.89 5.74
C MET A 211 -9.42 -12.61 6.32
N GLY A 212 -10.59 -12.74 6.96
CA GLY A 212 -11.29 -11.64 7.62
C GLY A 212 -12.23 -10.83 6.73
N GLU A 213 -12.64 -11.35 5.57
CA GLU A 213 -13.56 -10.65 4.68
C GLU A 213 -15.03 -10.89 5.04
N GLU A 214 -15.70 -9.81 5.46
CA GLU A 214 -17.07 -9.85 5.97
C GLU A 214 -18.11 -10.18 4.87
N CYS A 215 -17.98 -9.62 3.66
CA CYS A 215 -18.94 -9.84 2.57
C CYS A 215 -18.99 -11.31 2.13
N SER A 216 -17.88 -12.03 2.23
CA SER A 216 -17.74 -13.45 1.93
C SER A 216 -18.48 -14.30 2.95
N LEU A 217 -18.38 -13.95 4.23
CA LEU A 217 -19.14 -14.62 5.27
C LEU A 217 -20.65 -14.43 5.05
N GLU A 218 -21.09 -13.20 4.76
CA GLU A 218 -22.50 -12.93 4.46
C GLU A 218 -22.97 -13.65 3.19
N SER A 219 -22.13 -13.72 2.14
CA SER A 219 -22.47 -14.44 0.91
C SER A 219 -22.60 -15.96 1.14
N ILE A 220 -21.77 -16.55 2.00
CA ILE A 220 -21.91 -17.96 2.39
C ILE A 220 -23.18 -18.17 3.22
N LYS A 221 -23.52 -17.23 4.11
CA LYS A 221 -24.77 -17.27 4.87
C LYS A 221 -25.99 -17.19 3.94
N GLU A 222 -25.99 -16.28 2.97
CA GLU A 222 -27.05 -16.20 1.95
C GLU A 222 -27.14 -17.50 1.14
N ALA A 223 -26.00 -18.07 0.71
CA ALA A 223 -25.96 -19.35 0.01
C ALA A 223 -26.48 -20.51 0.88
N PHE A 224 -26.18 -20.53 2.18
CA PHE A 224 -26.68 -21.53 3.12
C PHE A 224 -28.21 -21.43 3.28
N MET A 225 -28.74 -20.21 3.45
CA MET A 225 -30.18 -19.97 3.55
C MET A 225 -30.93 -20.37 2.27
N ALA A 226 -30.27 -20.26 1.11
CA ALA A 226 -30.80 -20.69 -0.19
C ALA A 226 -30.61 -22.19 -0.47
N GLY A 227 -30.01 -22.97 0.44
CA GLY A 227 -29.73 -24.40 0.23
C GLY A 227 -28.57 -24.69 -0.74
N LEU A 228 -27.79 -23.68 -1.10
CA LEU A 228 -26.65 -23.77 -2.03
C LEU A 228 -25.30 -24.02 -1.33
N ALA A 229 -25.26 -23.84 -0.01
CA ALA A 229 -24.12 -24.16 0.83
C ALA A 229 -24.55 -25.07 2.00
N THR A 230 -23.62 -25.89 2.50
CA THR A 230 -23.91 -26.78 3.63
C THR A 230 -23.75 -26.06 4.97
N LYS A 231 -24.35 -26.63 6.01
CA LYS A 231 -24.21 -26.12 7.38
C LYS A 231 -22.75 -26.13 7.84
N GLU A 232 -22.00 -27.14 7.43
CA GLU A 232 -20.57 -27.31 7.74
C GLU A 232 -19.76 -26.20 7.08
N GLN A 233 -20.02 -25.87 5.81
CA GLN A 233 -19.35 -24.78 5.11
C GLN A 233 -19.60 -23.42 5.77
N TYR A 234 -20.84 -23.16 6.19
CA TYR A 234 -21.16 -21.93 6.91
C TYR A 234 -20.49 -21.86 8.29
N ALA A 235 -20.53 -22.95 9.07
CA ALA A 235 -19.87 -23.01 10.38
C ALA A 235 -18.34 -22.84 10.24
N GLU A 236 -17.74 -23.44 9.22
CA GLU A 236 -16.32 -23.29 8.91
C GLU A 236 -15.97 -21.85 8.54
N ALA A 237 -16.78 -21.20 7.70
CA ALA A 237 -16.59 -19.80 7.33
C ALA A 237 -16.67 -18.86 8.54
N LEU A 238 -17.68 -19.07 9.40
CA LEU A 238 -17.89 -18.27 10.60
C LEU A 238 -16.71 -18.39 11.57
N LYS A 239 -16.26 -19.63 11.83
CA LYS A 239 -15.10 -19.88 12.68
C LYS A 239 -13.84 -19.24 12.10
N GLY A 240 -13.57 -19.47 10.80
CA GLY A 240 -12.41 -18.92 10.13
C GLY A 240 -12.37 -17.38 10.14
N TYR A 241 -13.53 -16.74 9.97
CA TYR A 241 -13.65 -15.29 10.08
C TYR A 241 -13.39 -14.80 11.52
N GLN A 242 -13.95 -15.48 12.52
CA GLN A 242 -13.71 -15.16 13.93
C GLN A 242 -12.22 -15.27 14.27
N ASP A 243 -11.58 -16.39 13.90
CA ASP A 243 -10.15 -16.59 14.11
C ASP A 243 -9.34 -15.45 13.46
N ALA A 244 -9.66 -15.07 12.22
CA ALA A 244 -8.99 -13.94 11.55
C ALA A 244 -9.18 -12.60 12.27
N VAL A 245 -10.39 -12.30 12.74
CA VAL A 245 -10.69 -11.07 13.49
C VAL A 245 -9.93 -11.05 14.82
N GLU A 246 -9.88 -12.17 15.53
CA GLU A 246 -9.14 -12.29 16.79
C GLU A 246 -7.63 -12.10 16.60
N GLU A 247 -7.03 -12.74 15.59
CA GLU A 247 -5.60 -12.56 15.25
C GLU A 247 -5.26 -11.12 14.84
N MET A 248 -6.24 -10.38 14.31
CA MET A 248 -6.06 -8.97 13.94
C MET A 248 -6.26 -8.00 15.11
N LYS A 249 -6.65 -8.45 16.31
CA LYS A 249 -6.75 -7.57 17.48
C LYS A 249 -5.39 -7.02 17.85
N SER A 250 -5.35 -5.72 18.13
CA SER A 250 -4.16 -5.04 18.60
C SER A 250 -4.61 -3.95 19.55
N HIS A 251 -4.21 -4.08 20.81
CA HIS A 251 -4.54 -3.12 21.86
C HIS A 251 -4.25 -1.68 21.42
N ASP A 252 -3.08 -1.45 20.80
CA ASP A 252 -2.66 -0.13 20.33
C ASP A 252 -3.53 0.39 19.17
N ARG A 253 -4.00 -0.48 18.26
CA ARG A 253 -4.93 -0.10 17.17
C ARG A 253 -6.32 0.20 17.71
N ASP A 254 -6.78 -0.58 18.68
CA ASP A 254 -8.09 -0.42 19.31
C ASP A 254 -8.14 0.87 20.15
N GLU A 255 -7.08 1.16 20.91
CA GLU A 255 -6.90 2.40 21.65
C GLU A 255 -6.80 3.61 20.70
N ALA A 256 -6.03 3.51 19.60
CA ALA A 256 -5.96 4.56 18.58
C ALA A 256 -7.32 4.80 17.91
N LYS A 257 -8.10 3.74 17.63
CA LYS A 257 -9.44 3.85 17.05
C LYS A 257 -10.44 4.51 18.02
N ALA A 258 -10.33 4.19 19.31
CA ALA A 258 -11.13 4.83 20.36
C ALA A 258 -10.82 6.32 20.50
N LEU A 259 -9.53 6.71 20.37
CA LEU A 259 -9.09 8.10 20.42
C LEU A 259 -9.43 8.91 19.16
N LEU A 260 -9.45 8.27 17.98
CA LEU A 260 -9.69 8.92 16.69
C LEU A 260 -11.18 8.99 16.27
N GLY A 261 -12.09 8.45 17.09
CA GLY A 261 -13.53 8.63 16.92
C GLY A 261 -14.06 8.17 15.56
N GLY A 262 -13.88 6.88 15.21
CA GLY A 262 -14.65 6.09 14.21
C GLY A 262 -14.66 6.52 12.72
N SER A 263 -14.63 7.80 12.42
CA SER A 263 -15.11 8.38 11.15
C SER A 263 -14.18 8.13 9.95
N LEU A 264 -12.86 8.07 10.15
CA LEU A 264 -11.92 7.86 9.04
C LEU A 264 -11.92 6.40 8.54
N THR A 265 -12.09 5.44 9.46
CA THR A 265 -12.22 4.01 9.13
C THR A 265 -13.58 3.68 8.54
N GLU A 266 -14.64 4.38 8.96
CA GLU A 266 -15.99 4.25 8.39
C GLU A 266 -16.10 4.79 6.97
N ALA A 267 -15.36 5.85 6.61
CA ALA A 267 -15.40 6.42 5.26
C ALA A 267 -14.71 5.53 4.20
N LEU A 268 -13.57 4.90 4.53
CA LEU A 268 -12.88 3.96 3.65
C LEU A 268 -13.56 2.58 3.62
N GLY A 269 -13.99 2.08 4.80
CA GLY A 269 -14.75 0.85 4.92
C GLY A 269 -16.16 0.95 4.32
N GLY A 270 -16.79 2.12 4.37
CA GLY A 270 -18.11 2.40 3.80
C GLY A 270 -18.12 2.44 2.28
N TYR A 271 -17.04 2.95 1.65
CA TYR A 271 -16.92 2.92 0.19
C TYR A 271 -16.77 1.48 -0.35
N LEU A 272 -15.98 0.63 0.32
CA LEU A 272 -15.83 -0.79 -0.03
C LEU A 272 -17.10 -1.59 0.28
N ARG A 273 -17.74 -1.38 1.45
CA ARG A 273 -19.06 -1.95 1.79
C ARG A 273 -20.14 -1.55 0.78
N SER A 274 -20.14 -0.31 0.30
CA SER A 274 -21.14 0.15 -0.68
C SER A 274 -21.03 -0.54 -2.04
N LYS A 275 -19.83 -1.02 -2.42
CA LYS A 275 -19.64 -1.82 -3.63
C LYS A 275 -19.93 -3.31 -3.40
N CYS A 276 -19.59 -3.88 -2.24
CA CYS A 276 -20.08 -5.20 -1.83
C CYS A 276 -21.62 -5.27 -1.84
N GLN A 277 -22.27 -4.23 -1.29
CA GLN A 277 -23.73 -4.15 -1.21
C GLN A 277 -24.34 -4.17 -2.61
N LYS A 278 -23.78 -3.44 -3.57
CA LYS A 278 -24.21 -3.50 -4.98
C LYS A 278 -24.08 -4.90 -5.59
N SER A 279 -22.99 -5.61 -5.32
CA SER A 279 -22.83 -7.00 -5.78
C SER A 279 -23.83 -7.96 -5.10
N ALA A 280 -24.09 -7.80 -3.81
CA ALA A 280 -25.09 -8.58 -3.07
C ALA A 280 -26.53 -8.27 -3.54
N ASP A 281 -26.84 -7.00 -3.84
CA ASP A 281 -28.13 -6.57 -4.38
C ASP A 281 -28.35 -7.10 -5.81
N GLU A 282 -27.28 -7.20 -6.62
CA GLU A 282 -27.33 -7.88 -7.92
C GLU A 282 -27.59 -9.39 -7.77
N MET A 283 -27.08 -10.05 -6.73
CA MET A 283 -27.35 -11.46 -6.45
C MET A 283 -28.81 -11.72 -6.02
N LYS A 284 -29.41 -10.78 -5.28
CA LYS A 284 -30.84 -10.81 -4.88
C LYS A 284 -31.79 -10.59 -6.06
N SER A 285 -31.30 -10.03 -7.17
CA SER A 285 -32.09 -9.80 -8.39
C SER A 285 -32.09 -10.97 -9.37
N LEU A 286 -31.38 -12.06 -9.06
CA LEU A 286 -31.36 -13.26 -9.91
C LEU A 286 -32.71 -14.00 -9.80
N PRO A 287 -33.34 -14.37 -10.93
CA PRO A 287 -34.57 -15.15 -10.89
C PRO A 287 -34.31 -16.49 -10.17
N GLN A 288 -35.09 -16.74 -9.12
CA GLN A 288 -35.17 -18.06 -8.49
C GLN A 288 -35.59 -19.05 -9.58
N ARG A 289 -34.93 -20.21 -9.66
CA ARG A 289 -35.39 -21.26 -10.57
C ARG A 289 -36.83 -21.59 -10.19
N ASP A 290 -37.76 -21.30 -11.10
CA ASP A 290 -39.08 -21.90 -11.06
C ASP A 290 -38.88 -23.41 -11.01
N GLU A 291 -39.29 -24.01 -9.89
CA GLU A 291 -39.48 -25.45 -9.80
C GLU A 291 -40.57 -25.81 -10.81
N ALA A 292 -40.16 -26.10 -12.05
CA ALA A 292 -40.98 -26.81 -13.01
C ALA A 292 -41.22 -28.21 -12.43
N LYS A 293 -42.33 -28.32 -11.68
CA LYS A 293 -43.09 -29.55 -11.56
C LYS A 293 -43.47 -29.96 -12.99
N GLU A 294 -42.91 -31.06 -13.45
CA GLU A 294 -43.57 -31.85 -14.49
C GLU A 294 -43.75 -33.28 -13.96
N GLU A 295 -45.02 -33.66 -14.00
CA GLU A 295 -45.63 -34.96 -13.73
C GLU A 295 -45.22 -36.03 -14.74
#